data_AF-A0A261Y7G2-F1
#
_entry.id   AF-A0A261Y7G2-F1
#
_cell.length_a   1.000
_cell.length_b   1.000
_cell.length_c   1.000
_cell.angle_alpha   90.00
_cell.angle_beta   90.00
_cell.angle_gamma   90.00
#
_symmetry.space_group_name_H-M   'P 1'
#
loop_
_entity.id
_entity.type
_entity.pdbx_description
1 polymer ?
#
loop_
_entity_poly.entity_id
_entity_poly.type
_entity_poly.pdbx_seq_one_letter_code
_entity_poly.pdbx_strand_id
1 'polypeptide(L)'
;MHDRVLDFESHWEPQKRGWTTVWNQNIWITTSGMFTPAPLACALQNTKKDRILYIVDYLFSSNLEGKKVMKEIQKSSLLTEEEVEMITYCNAEKLLGVRTQVEVLATATAPPA
;
A
#
# COMPACT_ATOMS: atom_id res chain seq x y z
N MET A 1 -8.89 -4.92 -14.31
CA MET A 1 -8.39 -3.68 -14.95
C MET A 1 -7.37 -3.98 -16.05
N HIS A 2 -6.39 -4.84 -15.78
CA HIS A 2 -5.29 -5.16 -16.70
C HIS A 2 -5.72 -5.62 -18.09
N ASP A 3 -6.75 -6.47 -18.19
CA ASP A 3 -7.16 -7.06 -19.46
C ASP A 3 -7.52 -6.02 -20.53
N ARG A 4 -8.17 -4.92 -20.13
CA ARG A 4 -8.50 -3.84 -21.06
C ARG A 4 -7.25 -3.12 -21.55
N VAL A 5 -6.25 -2.93 -20.68
CA VAL A 5 -5.00 -2.27 -21.07
C VAL A 5 -4.17 -3.17 -21.98
N LEU A 6 -4.17 -4.48 -21.70
CA LEU A 6 -3.49 -5.46 -22.54
C LEU A 6 -4.15 -5.60 -23.92
N ASP A 7 -5.48 -5.53 -24.00
CA ASP A 7 -6.22 -5.46 -25.26
C ASP A 7 -5.88 -4.19 -26.05
N PHE A 8 -5.77 -3.03 -25.41
CA PHE A 8 -5.28 -1.83 -26.10
C PHE A 8 -3.81 -1.96 -26.54
N GLU A 9 -2.94 -2.52 -25.70
CA GLU A 9 -1.52 -2.73 -26.01
C GLU A 9 -1.32 -3.63 -27.24
N SER A 10 -2.18 -4.63 -27.46
CA SER A 10 -2.05 -5.53 -28.62
C SER A 10 -2.24 -4.85 -29.97
N HIS A 11 -2.82 -3.64 -29.99
CA HIS A 11 -3.02 -2.84 -31.20
C HIS A 11 -1.88 -1.86 -31.46
N TRP A 12 -0.87 -1.79 -30.59
CA TRP A 12 0.25 -0.86 -30.69
C TRP A 12 1.50 -1.54 -31.23
N GLU A 13 2.45 -0.73 -31.69
CA GLU A 13 3.79 -1.21 -32.04
C GLU A 13 4.49 -1.83 -30.82
N PRO A 14 5.35 -2.85 -31.01
CA PRO A 14 6.06 -3.51 -29.92
C PRO A 14 6.80 -2.53 -29.01
N GLN A 15 6.41 -2.52 -27.73
CA GLN A 15 7.06 -1.69 -26.72
C GLN A 15 8.31 -2.37 -26.16
N LYS A 16 9.31 -1.58 -25.76
CA LYS A 16 10.52 -2.12 -25.10
C LYS A 16 10.19 -2.92 -23.82
N ARG A 17 9.13 -2.50 -23.11
CA ARG A 17 8.62 -3.16 -21.90
C ARG A 17 7.10 -3.05 -21.94
N GLY A 18 6.40 -4.18 -21.89
CA GLY A 18 4.93 -4.19 -21.93
C GLY A 18 4.27 -3.76 -20.63
N TRP A 19 2.95 -3.55 -20.66
CA TRP A 19 2.16 -3.01 -19.54
C TRP A 19 2.40 -3.75 -18.23
N THR A 20 2.27 -5.09 -18.24
CA THR A 20 2.44 -5.92 -17.05
C THR A 20 3.83 -5.78 -16.43
N THR A 21 4.86 -5.57 -17.26
CA THR A 21 6.23 -5.36 -16.77
C THR A 21 6.35 -3.99 -16.10
N VAL A 22 5.85 -2.94 -16.74
CA VAL A 22 5.90 -1.58 -16.20
C VAL A 22 5.09 -1.47 -14.91
N TRP A 23 3.86 -1.98 -14.89
CA TRP A 23 3.00 -1.97 -13.71
C TRP A 23 3.66 -2.65 -12.51
N ASN A 24 4.22 -3.85 -12.71
CA ASN A 24 4.79 -4.64 -11.63
C ASN A 24 6.17 -4.17 -11.15
N GLN A 25 6.85 -3.31 -11.91
CA GLN A 25 8.23 -2.93 -11.62
C GLN A 25 8.43 -1.44 -11.36
N ASN A 26 7.54 -0.57 -11.86
CA ASN A 26 7.72 0.88 -11.84
C ASN A 26 6.59 1.64 -11.16
N ILE A 27 5.43 1.01 -10.96
CA ILE A 27 4.26 1.68 -10.42
C ILE A 27 4.03 1.23 -8.98
N TRP A 28 3.74 2.21 -8.13
CA TRP A 28 3.26 2.03 -6.77
C TRP A 28 1.96 2.81 -6.60
N ILE A 29 1.03 2.26 -5.84
CA ILE A 29 -0.25 2.89 -5.56
C ILE A 29 -0.38 3.17 -4.07
N THR A 30 -1.12 4.21 -3.73
CA THR A 30 -1.40 4.56 -2.33
C THR A 30 -2.89 4.48 -2.03
N THR A 31 -3.25 4.37 -0.76
CA THR A 31 -4.65 4.37 -0.30
C THR A 31 -5.26 5.78 -0.15
N SER A 32 -4.64 6.79 -0.75
CA SER A 32 -5.09 8.19 -0.75
C SER A 32 -6.56 8.31 -1.20
N GLY A 33 -7.38 9.02 -0.44
CA GLY A 33 -8.79 9.30 -0.73
C GLY A 33 -9.72 8.09 -0.66
N MET A 34 -9.19 6.90 -0.31
CA MET A 34 -9.89 5.62 -0.42
C MET A 34 -9.80 4.84 0.90
N PHE A 35 -10.38 5.46 1.94
CA PHE A 35 -10.28 5.08 3.35
C PHE A 35 -11.30 4.01 3.77
N THR A 36 -11.44 2.93 3.00
CA THR A 36 -12.29 1.78 3.36
C THR A 36 -11.66 0.46 2.91
N PRO A 37 -12.06 -0.70 3.48
CA PRO A 37 -11.51 -2.01 3.07
C PRO A 37 -11.80 -2.40 1.62
N ALA A 38 -12.91 -1.93 1.03
CA ALA A 38 -13.31 -2.31 -0.32
C ALA A 38 -12.35 -1.82 -1.43
N PRO A 39 -11.94 -0.54 -1.48
CA PRO A 39 -10.88 -0.07 -2.37
C PRO A 39 -9.55 -0.80 -2.19
N LEU A 40 -9.18 -1.14 -0.94
CA LEU A 40 -7.97 -1.93 -0.68
C LEU A 40 -8.09 -3.33 -1.29
N ALA A 41 -9.23 -4.00 -1.14
CA ALA A 41 -9.46 -5.30 -1.78
C ALA A 41 -9.35 -5.23 -3.30
N CYS A 42 -9.85 -4.15 -3.93
CA CYS A 42 -9.67 -3.91 -5.36
C CYS A 42 -8.20 -3.71 -5.74
N ALA A 43 -7.46 -2.92 -4.97
CA ALA A 43 -6.03 -2.69 -5.15
C ALA A 43 -5.24 -4.00 -5.07
N LEU A 44 -5.51 -4.84 -4.07
CA LEU A 44 -4.86 -6.13 -3.87
C LEU A 44 -5.11 -7.14 -5.00
N GLN A 45 -6.25 -7.05 -5.69
CA GLN A 45 -6.55 -7.90 -6.83
C GLN A 45 -5.81 -7.48 -8.11
N ASN A 46 -5.41 -6.21 -8.23
CA ASN A 46 -4.78 -5.68 -9.46
C ASN A 46 -3.28 -5.38 -9.27
N THR A 47 -2.80 -5.24 -8.04
CA THR A 47 -1.45 -4.75 -7.76
C THR A 47 -0.77 -5.67 -6.77
N LYS A 48 0.53 -5.94 -7.00
CA LYS A 48 1.32 -6.72 -6.05
C LYS A 48 1.37 -6.01 -4.70
N LYS A 49 1.31 -6.78 -3.61
CA LYS A 49 1.26 -6.25 -2.25
C LYS A 49 2.47 -5.35 -1.91
N ASP A 50 3.66 -5.68 -2.44
CA ASP A 50 4.89 -4.88 -2.30
C ASP A 50 4.87 -3.53 -3.06
N ARG A 51 3.80 -3.28 -3.83
CA ARG A 51 3.57 -2.06 -4.61
C ARG A 51 2.43 -1.20 -4.06
N ILE A 52 1.88 -1.55 -2.91
CA ILE A 52 0.81 -0.81 -2.24
C ILE A 52 1.37 -0.12 -1.00
N LEU A 53 1.13 1.17 -0.85
CA LEU A 53 1.51 1.95 0.33
C LEU A 53 0.28 2.52 1.03
N TYR A 54 0.31 2.51 2.35
CA TYR A 54 -0.69 3.20 3.15
C TYR A 54 -0.34 4.70 3.26
N ILE A 55 -1.34 5.56 3.06
CA ILE A 55 -1.27 7.00 3.33
C ILE A 55 -2.62 7.49 3.86
N VAL A 56 -2.61 8.62 4.56
CA VAL A 56 -3.79 9.24 5.20
C VAL A 56 -4.31 10.46 4.43
N ASP A 57 -3.59 11.05 3.48
CA ASP A 57 -3.91 12.36 2.85
C ASP A 57 -4.16 13.50 3.85
N TYR A 58 -3.12 13.82 4.60
CA TYR A 58 -3.17 14.90 5.57
C TYR A 58 -3.50 16.26 4.91
N LEU A 59 -4.23 17.09 5.68
CA LEU A 59 -5.06 18.26 5.30
C LEU A 59 -6.46 17.94 4.76
N PHE A 60 -6.68 16.76 4.16
CA PHE A 60 -8.02 16.33 3.72
C PHE A 60 -8.63 15.27 4.64
N SER A 61 -7.78 14.49 5.30
CA SER A 61 -8.16 13.45 6.24
C SER A 61 -7.28 13.50 7.49
N SER A 62 -7.83 13.06 8.62
CA SER A 62 -7.14 13.10 9.91
C SER A 62 -6.41 11.79 10.20
N ASN A 63 -5.33 11.85 10.97
CA ASN A 63 -4.61 10.66 11.43
C ASN A 63 -5.48 9.73 12.29
N LEU A 64 -6.52 10.26 12.95
CA LEU A 64 -7.48 9.47 13.71
C LEU A 64 -8.35 8.62 12.79
N GLU A 65 -8.85 9.21 11.69
CA GLU A 65 -9.57 8.46 10.66
C GLU A 65 -8.67 7.42 10.01
N GLY A 66 -7.43 7.78 9.67
CA GLY A 66 -6.45 6.82 9.17
C GLY A 66 -6.26 5.61 10.10
N LYS A 67 -6.05 5.87 11.39
CA LYS A 67 -5.91 4.81 12.40
C LYS A 67 -7.16 3.92 12.50
N LYS A 68 -8.36 4.49 12.33
CA LYS A 68 -9.62 3.73 12.33
C LYS A 68 -9.69 2.79 11.13
N VAL A 69 -9.36 3.27 9.94
CA VAL A 69 -9.32 2.46 8.72
C VAL A 69 -8.34 1.29 8.87
N MET A 70 -7.16 1.54 9.44
CA MET A 70 -6.19 0.47 9.67
C MET A 70 -6.74 -0.64 10.58
N LYS A 71 -7.48 -0.28 11.64
CA LYS A 71 -8.17 -1.26 12.49
C LYS A 71 -9.25 -2.04 11.75
N GLU A 72 -9.97 -1.40 10.84
CA GLU A 72 -10.98 -2.07 10.01
C GLU A 72 -10.32 -3.05 9.03
N ILE A 73 -9.20 -2.67 8.42
CA ILE A 73 -8.40 -3.54 7.55
C ILE A 73 -7.91 -4.77 8.33
N GLN A 74 -7.34 -4.58 9.52
CA GLN A 74 -6.89 -5.69 10.38
C GLN A 74 -8.03 -6.66 10.72
N LYS A 75 -9.26 -6.15 10.90
CA LYS A 75 -10.44 -7.00 11.16
C LYS A 75 -11.00 -7.68 9.90
N SER A 76 -10.78 -7.09 8.73
CA SER A 76 -11.39 -7.54 7.47
C SER A 76 -10.85 -8.88 6.93
N SER A 77 -9.82 -9.46 7.57
CA SER A 77 -9.14 -10.69 7.13
C SER A 77 -8.59 -10.62 5.70
N LEU A 78 -8.50 -9.43 5.10
CA LEU A 78 -8.01 -9.21 3.73
C LEU A 78 -6.50 -9.40 3.61
N LEU A 79 -5.78 -9.25 4.72
CA LEU A 79 -4.33 -9.26 4.80
C LEU A 79 -3.90 -10.03 6.05
N THR A 80 -2.76 -10.70 5.98
CA THR A 80 -2.10 -11.22 7.19
C THR A 80 -1.45 -10.09 7.98
N GLU A 81 -1.01 -10.36 9.20
CA GLU A 81 -0.37 -9.36 10.05
C GLU A 81 0.93 -8.82 9.41
N GLU A 82 1.72 -9.69 8.78
CA GLU A 82 2.94 -9.33 8.06
C GLU A 82 2.64 -8.47 6.83
N GLU A 83 1.51 -8.72 6.15
CA GLU A 83 1.11 -7.93 4.98
C GLU A 83 0.54 -6.57 5.36
N VAL A 84 -0.14 -6.47 6.50
CA VAL A 84 -0.54 -5.19 7.09
C VAL A 84 0.70 -4.37 7.41
N GLU A 85 1.71 -4.97 8.04
CA GLU A 85 2.97 -4.32 8.36
C GLU A 85 3.68 -3.83 7.09
N MET A 86 3.76 -4.71 6.09
CA MET A 86 4.34 -4.44 4.78
C MET A 86 3.73 -3.19 4.12
N ILE A 87 2.40 -3.11 4.06
CA ILE A 87 1.69 -2.00 3.42
C ILE A 87 1.73 -0.73 4.28
N THR A 88 1.75 -0.88 5.61
CA THR A 88 1.75 0.26 6.55
C THR A 88 3.05 1.03 6.47
N TYR A 89 4.21 0.36 6.42
CA TYR A 89 5.48 1.08 6.39
C TYR A 89 6.64 0.37 5.67
N CYS A 90 6.78 -0.96 5.67
CA CYS A 90 7.98 -1.60 5.12
C CYS A 90 8.14 -1.36 3.61
N ASN A 91 7.04 -1.30 2.86
CA ASN A 91 7.06 -0.94 1.44
C ASN A 91 7.58 0.48 1.22
N ALA A 92 7.18 1.42 2.08
CA ALA A 92 7.65 2.80 2.03
C ALA A 92 9.13 2.90 2.37
N GLU A 93 9.60 2.18 3.38
CA GLU A 93 11.03 2.09 3.73
C GLU A 93 11.87 1.60 2.56
N LYS A 94 11.43 0.49 1.93
CA LYS A 94 12.13 -0.10 0.79
C LYS A 94 12.13 0.81 -0.44
N LEU A 95 11.00 1.45 -0.74
CA LEU A 95 10.86 2.34 -1.90
C LEU A 95 11.65 3.64 -1.71
N LEU A 96 11.52 4.27 -0.55
CA LEU A 96 12.05 5.61 -0.29
C LEU A 96 13.46 5.60 0.33
N GLY A 97 13.97 4.42 0.71
CA GLY A 97 15.27 4.29 1.35
C GLY A 97 15.33 4.87 2.76
N VAL A 98 14.19 4.90 3.47
CA VAL A 98 14.06 5.43 4.83
C VAL A 98 13.96 4.31 5.85
N ARG A 99 14.24 4.62 7.12
CA ARG A 99 13.97 3.73 8.25
C ARG A 99 13.07 4.44 9.24
N THR A 100 11.99 3.77 9.59
CA THR A 100 11.11 4.19 10.66
C THR A 100 11.81 3.93 12.00
N GLN A 101 11.62 4.83 12.97
CA GLN A 101 12.22 4.70 14.31
C GLN A 101 11.33 3.85 15.24
N VAL A 102 10.57 2.89 14.72
CA VAL A 102 9.51 2.21 15.49
C VAL A 102 10.06 1.46 16.71
N GLU A 103 11.30 0.96 16.66
CA GLU A 103 11.98 0.36 17.84
C GLU A 103 12.25 1.35 18.99
N VAL A 104 12.39 2.65 18.70
CA VAL A 104 12.69 3.67 19.73
C VAL A 104 11.46 3.99 20.59
N LEU A 105 10.24 3.76 20.08
CA LEU A 105 9.00 4.06 20.81
C LEU A 105 8.47 2.88 21.64
N ALA A 106 8.78 1.63 21.25
CA ALA A 106 8.39 0.44 22.04
C ALA A 106 9.22 0.29 23.33
N THR A 107 10.44 0.81 23.35
CA THR A 107 11.33 0.77 24.52
C THR A 107 11.13 1.97 25.47
N ALA A 108 10.44 3.03 25.03
CA ALA A 108 10.20 4.24 25.81
C ALA A 108 8.96 4.18 26.74
N THR A 109 8.23 3.07 26.76
CA THR A 109 6.97 2.93 27.53
C THR A 109 7.05 1.97 28.74
N ALA A 110 8.22 1.43 29.07
CA ALA A 110 8.40 0.69 30.32
C ALA A 110 8.58 1.68 31.50
N PRO A 111 7.68 1.69 32.50
CA PRO A 111 7.86 2.55 33.67
C PRO A 111 9.06 2.06 34.49
N PRO A 112 9.88 2.96 35.07
CA PRO A 112 10.95 2.58 35.98
C PRO A 112 10.35 1.92 37.23
N ALA A 113 10.97 0.79 37.63
CA ALA A 113 10.66 0.03 38.83
C ALA A 113 10.97 0.80 40.12
#